data_AF-A0A924G906-F1
#
_entry.id   AF-A0A924G906-F1
#
_cell.length_a   1.000
_cell.length_b   1.000
_cell.length_c   1.000
_cell.angle_alpha   90.00
_cell.angle_beta   90.00
_cell.angle_gamma   90.00
#
_symmetry.space_group_name_H-M   'P 1'
#
loop_
_entity.id
_entity.type
_entity.pdbx_description
1 polymer ?
#
loop_
_entity_poly.entity_id
_entity_poly.type
_entity_poly.pdbx_seq_one_letter_code
_entity_poly.pdbx_strand_id
1 'polypeptide(L)' 'MAETLIILPTYNEIESLERVLGRIRQSVPQADVLIIDDLSPD' A
#
# COMPACT_ATOMS: atom_id res chain seq x y z
N MET A 1 13.72 11.62 6.91
CA MET A 1 12.31 11.94 6.57
C MET A 1 12.06 11.32 5.21
N ALA A 2 11.00 10.53 5.03
CA ALA A 2 10.68 10.04 3.70
C ALA A 2 10.25 11.23 2.83
N GLU A 3 10.87 11.39 1.66
CA GLU A 3 10.52 12.46 0.72
C GLU A 3 9.28 12.11 -0.13
N THR A 4 8.87 10.83 -0.10
CA THR A 4 7.80 10.29 -0.94
C THR A 4 6.79 9.52 -0.10
N LEU A 5 5.51 9.89 -0.25
CA LEU A 5 4.37 9.18 0.30
C LEU A 5 3.63 8.45 -0.83
N ILE A 6 3.39 7.16 -0.66
CA ILE A 6 2.60 6.33 -1.57
C ILE A 6 1.26 6.06 -0.93
N ILE A 7 0.18 6.42 -1.61
CA ILE A 7 -1.20 6.21 -1.15
C ILE A 7 -1.77 5.01 -1.90
N LEU A 8 -2.19 3.99 -1.15
CA LEU A 8 -2.90 2.82 -1.68
C LEU A 8 -4.35 2.84 -1.17
N PRO A 9 -5.33 3.23 -2.00
CA PRO A 9 -6.71 2.89 -1.71
C PRO A 9 -6.90 1.38 -1.88
N THR A 10 -7.62 0.75 -0.96
CA THR A 10 -8.04 -0.66 -1.08
C THR A 10 -9.53 -0.69 -1.37
N TYR A 11 -9.95 -1.57 -2.28
CA TYR A 11 -11.35 -1.98 -2.50
C TYR A 11 -11.32 -3.49 -2.75
N ASN A 12 -11.84 -4.32 -1.85
CA ASN A 12 -11.97 -5.77 -2.09
C ASN A 12 -10.63 -6.50 -2.40
N GLU A 13 -9.54 -6.14 -1.71
CA GLU A 13 -8.16 -6.40 -2.20
C GLU A 13 -7.17 -7.01 -1.18
N ILE A 14 -7.64 -7.74 -0.16
CA ILE A 14 -6.75 -8.30 0.88
C ILE A 14 -5.59 -9.13 0.30
N GLU A 15 -5.85 -10.01 -0.68
CA GLU A 15 -4.81 -10.87 -1.29
C GLU A 15 -3.83 -10.11 -2.20
N SER A 16 -4.26 -9.03 -2.85
CA SER A 16 -3.40 -8.24 -3.74
C SER A 16 -2.56 -7.24 -2.96
N LEU A 17 -3.06 -6.75 -1.82
CA LEU A 17 -2.40 -5.77 -0.96
C LEU A 17 -1.00 -6.24 -0.53
N GLU A 18 -0.86 -7.47 -0.04
CA GLU A 18 0.45 -8.01 0.37
C GLU A 18 1.46 -8.02 -0.77
N ARG A 19 1.03 -8.44 -1.98
CA ARG A 19 1.89 -8.50 -3.16
C ARG A 19 2.33 -7.10 -3.58
N VAL A 20 1.42 -6.13 -3.61
CA VAL A 20 1.73 -4.76 -4.01
C VAL A 20 2.64 -4.10 -2.98
N LEU A 21 2.33 -4.25 -1.69
CA LEU A 21 3.16 -3.73 -0.60
C LEU A 21 4.58 -4.31 -0.64
N GLY A 22 4.71 -5.61 -0.89
CA GLY A 22 6.02 -6.27 -1.06
C GLY A 22 6.83 -5.66 -2.20
N ARG A 23 6.21 -5.41 -3.36
CA ARG A 23 6.88 -4.77 -4.51
C ARG A 23 7.29 -3.33 -4.21
N ILE A 24 6.45 -2.57 -3.51
CA ILE A 24 6.75 -1.19 -3.10
C ILE A 24 7.96 -1.18 -2.16
N ARG A 25 7.96 -2.05 -1.13
CA ARG A 25 9.07 -2.16 -0.18
C ARG A 25 10.38 -2.57 -0.83
N GLN A 26 10.34 -3.40 -1.87
CA GLN A 26 11.52 -3.75 -2.66
C GLN A 26 12.01 -2.60 -3.55
N SER A 27 11.11 -1.81 -4.13
CA SER A 27 11.45 -0.81 -5.14
C SER A 27 11.86 0.53 -4.54
N VAL A 28 11.18 0.94 -3.46
CA VAL A 28 11.35 2.24 -2.79
C VAL A 28 11.25 2.06 -1.28
N PRO A 29 12.26 1.41 -0.65
CA PRO A 29 12.22 1.05 0.77
C PRO A 29 12.08 2.26 1.72
N GLN A 30 12.52 3.44 1.27
CA GLN A 30 12.48 4.69 2.02
C GLN A 30 11.15 5.45 1.92
N ALA A 31 10.21 5.01 1.07
CA ALA A 31 8.91 5.67 0.95
C ALA A 31 7.99 5.29 2.12
N ASP A 32 7.22 6.27 2.58
CA ASP A 32 6.11 6.01 3.48
C ASP A 32 4.91 5.49 2.68
N VAL A 33 4.15 4.56 3.28
CA VAL A 33 2.98 3.96 2.65
C VAL A 33 1.76 4.19 3.52
N LEU A 34 0.75 4.85 2.96
CA LEU A 34 -0.56 5.06 3.57
C LEU A 34 -1.58 4.19 2.85
N ILE A 35 -2.20 3.26 3.58
CA ILE A 35 -3.28 2.42 3.07
C ILE A 35 -4.59 3.07 3.50
N ILE A 36 -5.49 3.30 2.55
CA ILE A 36 -6.82 3.85 2.78
C ILE A 36 -7.83 2.72 2.58
N ASP A 37 -8.36 2.25 3.70
CA ASP A 37 -9.45 1.27 3.75
C ASP A 37 -10.78 1.96 3.40
N ASP A 38 -11.51 1.39 2.45
CA ASP A 38 -12.80 1.88 1.97
C ASP A 38 -14.00 1.19 2.64
N LEU A 39 -13.76 0.33 3.64
CA LEU A 39 -14.76 -0.52 4.31
C LEU A 39 -15.41 -1.53 3.36
N SER A 40 -14.67 -1.99 2.36
CA SER A 40 -15.09 -3.12 1.52
C SER A 40 -15.45 -4.35 2.39
N PRO A 41 -16.48 -5.13 2.02
CA PRO A 41 -16.96 -6.28 2.79
C PRO A 41 -16.06 -7.52 2.70
N ASP A 42 -14.81 -7.35 2.26
CA ASP A 42 -13.86 -8.42 1.95
C ASP A 42 -12.87 -8.70 3.10
#